data_AF-A0A2T2YV56-F1
#
_entry.id   AF-A0A2T2YV56-F1
#
_cell.length_a   1.000
_cell.length_b   1.000
_cell.length_c   1.000
_cell.angle_alpha   90.00
_cell.angle_beta   90.00
_cell.angle_gamma   90.00
#
_symmetry.space_group_name_H-M   'P 1'
#
loop_
_entity.id
_entity.type
_entity.pdbx_description
1 polymer ?
#
loop_
_entity_poly.entity_id
_entity_poly.type
_entity_poly.pdbx_seq_one_letter_code
_entity_poly.pdbx_strand_id
1 'polypeptide(L)'
;MARLLDGATGVRQLTDTGHPGLYLFAIERRRDTPALVVWQRRDVADQDPPPIEFSWVWPYSGAHAFDAESVRAPVAVAEGLLRVSVGSTPLFIDSAVDR
;
A
#
# COMPACT_ATOMS: atom_id res chain seq x y z
N MET A 1 1.47 11.00 -7.35
CA MET A 1 1.03 10.99 -5.93
C MET A 1 -0.20 11.83 -5.56
N ALA A 2 -0.33 13.11 -5.93
CA ALA A 2 -1.41 13.98 -5.40
C ALA A 2 -2.84 13.44 -5.57
N ARG A 3 -3.08 12.60 -6.59
CA ARG A 3 -4.36 11.91 -6.81
C ARG A 3 -4.72 10.89 -5.73
N LEU A 4 -3.75 10.28 -5.04
CA LEU A 4 -4.05 9.29 -4.00
C LEU A 4 -4.61 9.93 -2.71
N LEU A 5 -4.32 11.20 -2.48
CA LEU A 5 -4.88 11.95 -1.35
C LEU A 5 -6.08 12.81 -1.79
N ASP A 6 -6.44 12.76 -3.07
CA ASP A 6 -7.61 13.47 -3.57
C ASP A 6 -8.88 12.93 -2.90
N GLY A 7 -9.65 13.84 -2.31
CA GLY A 7 -10.83 13.50 -1.53
C GLY A 7 -10.56 12.68 -0.26
N ALA A 8 -9.32 12.63 0.23
CA ALA A 8 -9.00 11.99 1.52
C ALA A 8 -9.71 12.71 2.67
N THR A 9 -10.33 11.93 3.55
CA THR A 9 -11.04 12.40 4.74
C THR A 9 -10.36 11.97 6.03
N GLY A 10 -9.53 10.93 5.97
CA GLY A 10 -8.85 10.36 7.12
C GLY A 10 -7.71 9.44 6.70
N VAL A 11 -6.79 9.23 7.64
CA VAL A 11 -5.72 8.24 7.53
C VAL A 11 -5.71 7.45 8.82
N ARG A 12 -5.75 6.12 8.70
CA ARG A 12 -5.76 5.21 9.84
C ARG A 12 -4.66 4.19 9.69
N GLN A 13 -3.81 4.08 10.71
CA GLN A 13 -2.81 3.01 10.75
C GLN A 13 -3.50 1.67 11.03
N LEU A 14 -3.10 0.65 10.27
CA LEU A 14 -3.52 -0.73 10.45
C LEU A 14 -2.35 -1.48 11.10
N THR A 15 -2.58 -2.07 12.27
CA THR A 15 -1.53 -2.68 13.09
C THR A 15 -1.51 -4.21 13.01
N ASP A 16 -2.56 -4.81 12.46
CA ASP A 16 -2.78 -6.24 12.29
C ASP A 16 -2.20 -6.77 10.96
N THR A 17 -1.02 -6.28 10.57
CA THR A 17 -0.38 -6.61 9.29
C THR A 17 0.21 -8.02 9.23
N GLY A 18 0.34 -8.71 10.38
CA GLY A 18 1.14 -9.94 10.50
C GLY A 18 2.65 -9.71 10.39
N HIS A 19 3.08 -8.48 10.09
CA HIS A 19 4.48 -8.10 9.89
C HIS A 19 4.81 -6.89 10.79
N PRO A 20 5.43 -7.10 11.97
CA PRO A 20 5.74 -6.01 12.90
C PRO A 20 6.74 -4.99 12.33
N GLY A 21 7.46 -5.36 11.26
CA GLY A 21 8.35 -4.49 10.50
C GLY A 21 7.67 -3.68 9.40
N LEU A 22 6.34 -3.70 9.28
CA LEU A 22 5.61 -2.88 8.30
C LEU A 22 4.85 -1.74 8.95
N TYR A 23 4.88 -0.61 8.28
CA TYR A 23 3.86 0.40 8.39
C TYR A 23 2.80 0.16 7.33
N LEU A 24 1.53 0.12 7.73
CA LEU A 24 0.38 0.03 6.84
C LEU A 24 -0.64 1.10 7.26
N PHE A 25 -1.11 1.87 6.28
CA PHE A 25 -2.12 2.90 6.48
C PHE A 25 -3.24 2.75 5.47
N ALA A 26 -4.48 2.81 5.95
CA ALA A 26 -5.65 3.01 5.12
C ALA A 26 -5.94 4.50 4.96
N ILE A 27 -6.12 4.93 3.72
CA ILE A 27 -6.61 6.27 3.38
C ILE A 27 -8.11 6.15 3.13
N GLU A 28 -8.89 6.85 3.94
CA GLU A 28 -10.34 6.97 3.77
C GLU A 28 -10.64 8.11 2.80
N ARG A 29 -11.50 7.87 1.82
CA ARG A 29 -11.86 8.84 0.79
C ARG A 29 -13.36 8.98 0.62
N ARG A 30 -13.83 10.18 0.23
CA ARG A 30 -15.27 10.49 0.04
C ARG A 30 -16.00 9.61 -0.98
N ARG A 31 -15.29 9.00 -1.92
CA ARG A 31 -15.86 8.20 -3.02
C ARG A 31 -15.75 6.69 -2.81
N ASP A 32 -15.41 6.26 -1.60
CA ASP A 32 -15.26 4.84 -1.23
C ASP A 32 -14.24 4.10 -2.10
N THR A 33 -13.31 4.84 -2.71
CA THR A 33 -12.17 4.29 -3.43
C THR A 33 -11.04 4.07 -2.43
N PRO A 34 -10.81 2.83 -1.99
CA PRO A 34 -9.80 2.52 -0.98
C PRO A 34 -8.43 2.98 -1.48
N ALA A 35 -7.58 3.38 -0.55
CA ALA A 35 -6.16 3.34 -0.78
C ALA A 35 -5.40 2.88 0.44
N LEU A 36 -4.30 2.17 0.17
CA LEU A 36 -3.34 1.76 1.16
C LEU A 36 -2.02 2.47 0.89
N VAL A 37 -1.28 2.72 1.97
CA VAL A 37 0.13 3.05 1.89
C VAL A 37 0.87 2.07 2.78
N VAL A 38 1.88 1.39 2.23
CA VAL A 38 2.63 0.36 2.93
C VAL A 38 4.13 0.51 2.69
N TRP A 39 4.94 0.35 3.73
CA TRP A 39 6.40 0.28 3.64
C TRP A 39 7.02 -0.40 4.85
N GLN A 40 8.25 -0.87 4.69
CA GLN A 40 9.03 -1.39 5.81
C GLN A 40 9.44 -0.27 6.76
N ARG A 41 9.25 -0.50 8.05
CA ARG A 41 9.81 0.32 9.12
C ARG A 41 11.32 0.10 9.13
N ARG A 42 12.08 1.17 8.88
CA ARG A 42 13.53 1.17 9.10
C ARG A 42 13.82 1.39 10.58
N ASP A 43 14.63 0.51 11.18
CA ASP A 43 15.40 0.85 12.37
C ASP A 43 16.74 1.42 11.92
N VAL A 44 17.20 2.47 12.59
CA VAL A 44 18.16 3.50 12.11
C VAL A 44 19.62 2.99 11.91
N ALA A 45 19.84 1.67 11.85
CA ALA A 45 21.19 1.09 11.91
C ALA A 45 21.59 0.15 10.76
N ASP A 46 20.64 -0.42 9.99
CA ASP A 46 20.97 -1.42 8.98
C ASP A 46 20.80 -0.91 7.54
N GLN A 47 21.60 -1.50 6.64
CA GLN A 47 21.45 -1.36 5.20
C GLN A 47 20.02 -1.66 4.78
N ASP A 48 19.59 -1.15 3.62
CA ASP A 48 18.22 -1.33 3.15
C ASP A 48 17.82 -2.82 3.19
N PRO A 49 16.88 -3.20 4.07
CA PRO A 49 16.50 -4.60 4.20
C PRO A 49 15.89 -5.07 2.88
N PRO A 50 16.05 -6.37 2.55
CA PRO A 50 15.44 -6.91 1.35
C PRO A 50 13.92 -6.68 1.38
N PRO A 51 13.28 -6.44 0.23
CA PRO A 51 11.83 -6.36 0.15
C PRO A 51 11.15 -7.60 0.76
N ILE A 52 10.04 -7.38 1.45
CA ILE A 52 9.24 -8.45 2.02
C ILE A 52 7.93 -8.59 1.25
N GLU A 53 7.50 -9.82 1.04
CA GLU A 53 6.18 -10.08 0.47
C GLU A 53 5.11 -9.73 1.49
N PHE A 54 4.22 -8.82 1.12
CA PHE A 54 3.07 -8.39 1.91
C PHE A 54 1.79 -8.88 1.26
N SER A 55 0.90 -9.45 2.07
CA SER A 55 -0.45 -9.85 1.66
C SER A 55 -1.51 -9.17 2.51
N TRP A 56 -2.59 -8.72 1.89
CA TRP A 56 -3.68 -8.03 2.58
C TRP A 56 -5.05 -8.41 2.04
N VAL A 57 -6.06 -8.46 2.92
CA VAL A 57 -7.46 -8.65 2.51
C VAL A 57 -7.89 -7.46 1.65
N TRP A 58 -8.28 -7.75 0.42
CA TRP A 58 -8.58 -6.76 -0.60
C TRP A 58 -9.92 -7.09 -1.26
N PRO A 59 -11.02 -6.42 -0.88
CA PRO A 59 -12.35 -6.76 -1.37
C PRO A 59 -12.65 -6.27 -2.80
N TYR A 60 -11.63 -5.83 -3.54
CA TYR A 60 -11.77 -5.27 -4.89
C TYR A 60 -11.09 -6.18 -5.92
N SER A 61 -11.62 -6.20 -7.14
CA SER A 61 -11.16 -7.11 -8.21
C SER A 61 -9.81 -6.73 -8.83
N GLY A 62 -9.30 -5.53 -8.56
CA GLY A 62 -8.05 -5.05 -9.11
C GLY A 62 -7.32 -4.10 -8.16
N ALA A 63 -6.05 -3.88 -8.45
CA ALA A 63 -5.21 -2.94 -7.73
C ALA A 63 -4.15 -2.34 -8.67
N HIS A 64 -3.74 -1.12 -8.35
CA HIS A 64 -2.56 -0.47 -8.91
C HIS A 64 -1.63 -0.09 -7.78
N ALA A 65 -0.33 -0.27 -7.98
CA ALA A 65 0.69 0.10 -7.02
C ALA A 65 1.72 1.03 -7.65
N PHE A 66 2.09 2.08 -6.93
CA PHE A 66 3.10 3.05 -7.34
C PHE A 66 4.00 3.38 -6.16
N ASP A 67 5.28 3.59 -6.42
CA ASP A 67 6.20 4.08 -5.39
C ASP A 67 6.17 5.62 -5.27
N ALA A 68 7.02 6.15 -4.40
CA ALA A 68 7.17 7.58 -4.17
C ALA A 68 7.66 8.36 -5.41
N GLU A 69 8.25 7.70 -6.39
CA GLU A 69 8.69 8.29 -7.65
C GLU A 69 7.60 8.17 -8.74
N SER A 70 6.42 7.67 -8.38
CA SER A 70 5.31 7.35 -9.29
C SER A 70 5.67 6.28 -10.32
N VAL A 71 6.69 5.46 -10.04
CA VAL A 71 7.02 4.27 -10.84
C VAL A 71 6.05 3.17 -10.46
N ARG A 72 5.55 2.45 -11.46
CA ARG A 72 4.60 1.36 -11.25
C ARG A 72 5.29 0.16 -10.58
N ALA A 73 4.74 -0.31 -9.48
CA ALA A 73 5.18 -1.52 -8.81
C ALA A 73 4.29 -2.71 -9.23
N PRO A 74 4.85 -3.93 -9.37
CA PRO A 74 4.05 -5.13 -9.57
C PRO A 74 3.12 -5.38 -8.38
N VAL A 75 1.84 -5.58 -8.66
CA VAL A 75 0.82 -5.96 -7.67
C VAL A 75 -0.08 -7.02 -8.27
N ALA A 76 -0.40 -8.03 -7.48
CA ALA A 76 -1.32 -9.10 -7.87
C ALA A 76 -2.54 -9.09 -6.95
N VAL A 77 -3.71 -9.34 -7.52
CA VAL A 77 -4.95 -9.58 -6.78
C VAL A 77 -5.48 -10.95 -7.17
N ALA A 78 -5.61 -11.84 -6.20
CA ALA A 78 -6.14 -13.18 -6.39
C ALA A 78 -6.91 -13.61 -5.14
N GLU A 79 -8.09 -14.20 -5.32
CA GLU A 79 -8.90 -14.78 -4.22
C GLU A 79 -9.20 -13.77 -3.08
N GLY A 80 -9.42 -12.49 -3.43
CA GLY A 80 -9.67 -11.43 -2.44
C GLY A 80 -8.43 -11.02 -1.62
N LEU A 81 -7.24 -11.41 -2.08
CA LEU A 81 -5.96 -11.04 -1.47
C LEU A 81 -5.13 -10.22 -2.45
N LEU A 82 -4.66 -9.07 -1.98
CA LEU A 82 -3.62 -8.30 -2.63
C LEU A 82 -2.25 -8.83 -2.21
N ARG A 83 -1.31 -8.94 -3.16
CA ARG A 83 0.08 -9.32 -2.92
C ARG A 83 1.03 -8.34 -3.59
N VAL A 84 2.04 -7.90 -2.86
CA VAL A 84 3.03 -6.92 -3.31
C VAL A 84 4.35 -7.08 -2.54
N SER A 85 5.47 -6.82 -3.23
CA SER A 85 6.78 -6.75 -2.59
C SER A 85 7.01 -5.36 -2.02
N VAL A 86 7.20 -5.27 -0.70
CA VAL A 86 7.28 -4.00 0.03
C VAL A 86 8.71 -3.76 0.50
N GLY A 87 9.31 -2.66 0.07
CA GLY A 87 10.60 -2.19 0.52
C GLY A 87 10.48 -1.07 1.56
N SER A 88 11.58 -0.35 1.78
CA SER A 88 11.64 0.82 2.66
C SER A 88 11.00 2.08 2.08
N THR A 89 10.80 2.12 0.76
CA THR A 89 10.07 3.20 0.07
C THR A 89 8.56 2.96 0.17
N PRO A 90 7.76 4.00 0.50
CA PRO A 90 6.30 3.94 0.45
C PRO A 90 5.76 3.44 -0.89
N LEU A 91 4.95 2.39 -0.83
CA LEU A 91 4.09 1.96 -1.92
C LEU A 91 2.67 2.43 -1.66
N PHE A 92 2.11 3.11 -2.65
CA PHE A 92 0.74 3.58 -2.69
C PHE A 92 -0.08 2.65 -3.55
N ILE A 93 -1.20 2.17 -3.00
CA ILE A 93 -2.04 1.16 -3.63
C ILE A 93 -3.47 1.67 -3.67
N ASP A 94 -4.15 1.56 -4.81
CA ASP A 94 -5.59 1.82 -4.90
C ASP A 94 -6.29 0.84 -5.85
N SER A 95 -7.63 0.87 -5.82
CA SER A 95 -8.49 0.06 -6.69
C SER A 95 -9.01 0.85 -7.91
N ALA A 96 -8.50 2.06 -8.14
CA ALA A 96 -9.07 2.94 -9.15
C ALA A 96 -8.64 2.44 -10.53
N VAL A 97 -9.57 1.89 -11.30
CA VAL A 97 -9.33 1.63 -12.72
C VAL A 97 -8.95 2.97 -13.37
N ASP A 98 -7.78 3.05 -14.01
CA ASP A 98 -7.43 4.18 -14.88
C ASP A 98 -8.64 4.41 -15.82
N ARG A 99 -9.38 5.51 -15.59
CA ARG A 99 -10.51 5.93 -16.43
C ARG A 99 -10.03 6.89 -17.50
#